data_AF-A0A9W9VR41-F1
#
_entry.id   AF-A0A9W9VR41-F1
#
_cell.length_a   1.000
_cell.length_b   1.000
_cell.length_c   1.000
_cell.angle_alpha   90.00
_cell.angle_beta   90.00
_cell.angle_gamma   90.00
#
_symmetry.space_group_name_H-M   'P 1'
#
loop_
_entity.id
_entity.type
_entity.pdbx_description
1 polymer ?
#
loop_
_entity_poly.entity_id
_entity_poly.type
_entity_poly.pdbx_seq_one_letter_code
_entity_poly.pdbx_strand_id
1 'polypeptide(L)'
;MSAAIIVEYSPGIYGGLWIVFAILQGILTLALHCADLIIAVSRDEETWRRCYAQTMRGKNLRPNAPIRAATSRLAVMLFLLKVVLHWLFGNAISYAYNWGVFLRPPPLLYLSIGSFLLSAFVTYVCFRRPGGEQPATFGHIQTLINLIDVWHLELFWEDKGAAEDGPEGVRHAGTASRPLEEVIKSQLYE
;
A
#
# COMPACT_ATOMS: atom_id res chain seq x y z
N MET A 1 38.84 -28.63 32.01
CA MET A 1 37.66 -27.99 31.41
C MET A 1 37.71 -26.52 31.81
N SER A 2 38.13 -25.65 30.89
CA SER A 2 38.48 -24.26 31.18
C SER A 2 37.23 -23.39 31.26
N ALA A 3 37.23 -22.37 32.12
CA ALA A 3 36.12 -21.44 32.37
C ALA A 3 35.54 -20.76 31.11
N ALA A 4 36.27 -20.80 29.99
CA ALA A 4 35.80 -20.37 28.67
C ALA A 4 34.54 -21.11 28.19
N ILE A 5 34.39 -22.40 28.51
CA ILE A 5 33.24 -23.22 28.07
C ILE A 5 31.96 -22.92 28.88
N ILE A 6 32.11 -22.42 30.12
CA ILE A 6 30.97 -22.11 31.01
C ILE A 6 30.33 -20.76 30.66
N VAL A 7 31.10 -19.80 30.12
CA VAL A 7 30.56 -18.54 29.56
C VAL A 7 29.83 -18.78 28.22
N GLU A 8 30.14 -19.88 27.54
CA GLU A 8 29.70 -20.23 26.18
C GLU A 8 28.22 -20.62 26.08
N TYR A 9 27.53 -20.83 27.21
CA TYR A 9 26.12 -21.25 27.29
C TYR A 9 25.33 -20.48 28.36
N SER A 10 25.36 -19.14 28.36
CA SER A 10 24.35 -18.38 29.10
C SER A 10 23.10 -18.21 28.23
N PRO A 11 21.97 -18.89 28.54
CA PRO A 11 20.72 -18.70 27.80
C PRO A 11 20.26 -17.24 27.78
N GLY A 12 20.64 -16.47 28.80
CA GLY A 12 20.36 -15.03 28.87
C GLY A 12 21.07 -14.20 27.81
N ILE A 13 22.31 -14.56 27.44
CA ILE A 13 23.05 -13.87 26.37
C ILE A 13 22.41 -14.16 25.01
N TYR A 14 22.11 -15.42 24.71
CA TYR A 14 21.43 -15.78 23.47
C TYR A 14 20.03 -15.18 23.39
N GLY A 15 19.26 -15.20 24.48
CA GLY A 15 17.95 -14.55 24.57
C GLY A 15 18.05 -13.04 24.32
N GLY A 16 19.02 -12.37 24.94
CA GLY A 16 19.28 -10.95 24.72
C GLY A 16 19.65 -10.63 23.27
N LEU A 17 20.52 -11.43 22.66
CA LEU A 17 20.88 -11.27 21.24
C LEU A 17 19.66 -11.46 20.33
N TRP A 18 18.84 -12.49 20.56
CA TRP A 18 17.61 -12.71 19.81
C TRP A 18 16.63 -11.54 19.93
N ILE A 19 16.48 -10.96 21.11
CA ILE A 19 15.64 -9.77 21.33
C ILE A 19 16.17 -8.58 20.53
N VAL A 20 17.48 -8.34 20.54
CA VAL A 20 18.10 -7.26 19.75
C VAL A 20 17.86 -7.48 18.25
N PHE A 21 18.08 -8.69 17.73
CA PHE A 21 17.77 -9.03 16.34
C PHE A 21 16.29 -8.83 16.01
N ALA A 22 15.39 -9.24 16.90
CA ALA A 22 13.95 -9.09 16.71
C ALA A 22 13.53 -7.62 16.69
N ILE A 23 14.11 -6.76 17.53
CA ILE A 23 13.84 -5.31 17.52
C ILE A 23 14.34 -4.70 16.21
N LEU A 24 15.58 -4.97 15.82
CA LEU A 24 16.18 -4.41 14.61
C LEU A 24 15.43 -4.86 13.35
N GLN A 25 15.11 -6.16 13.25
CA GLN A 25 14.31 -6.69 12.15
C GLN A 25 12.87 -6.17 12.21
N GLY A 26 12.32 -5.98 13.40
CA GLY A 26 10.99 -5.42 13.61
C GLY A 26 10.84 -4.01 13.08
N ILE A 27 11.85 -3.14 13.28
CA ILE A 27 11.87 -1.78 12.73
C ILE A 27 11.82 -1.81 11.19
N LEU A 28 12.65 -2.63 10.56
CA LEU A 28 12.64 -2.79 9.10
C LEU A 28 11.29 -3.32 8.60
N THR A 29 10.75 -4.33 9.28
CA THR A 29 9.45 -4.94 8.98
C THR A 29 8.31 -3.93 9.09
N LEU A 30 8.30 -3.12 10.15
CA LEU A 30 7.30 -2.08 10.38
C LEU A 30 7.35 -1.02 9.27
N ALA A 31 8.53 -0.52 8.93
CA ALA A 31 8.69 0.47 7.86
C ALA A 31 8.17 -0.05 6.50
N LEU A 32 8.49 -1.31 6.17
CA LEU A 32 7.98 -1.97 4.97
C LEU A 32 6.48 -2.21 5.01
N HIS A 33 5.89 -2.48 6.18
CA HIS A 33 4.45 -2.60 6.33
C HIS A 33 3.73 -1.26 6.19
N CYS A 34 4.28 -0.18 6.73
CA CYS A 34 3.75 1.17 6.50
C CYS A 34 3.76 1.53 5.00
N ALA A 35 4.84 1.18 4.29
CA ALA A 35 4.90 1.34 2.84
C ALA A 35 3.83 0.52 2.10
N ASP A 36 3.57 -0.72 2.55
CA ASP A 36 2.51 -1.58 2.00
C ASP A 36 1.12 -0.93 2.13
N LEU A 37 0.84 -0.35 3.31
CA LEU A 37 -0.43 0.35 3.56
C LEU A 37 -0.60 1.56 2.63
N ILE A 38 0.45 2.37 2.45
CA ILE A 38 0.40 3.53 1.55
C ILE A 38 0.13 3.09 0.10
N ILE A 39 0.78 2.02 -0.36
CA ILE A 39 0.56 1.51 -1.72
C ILE A 39 -0.83 0.88 -1.86
N ALA A 40 -1.34 0.21 -0.82
CA ALA A 40 -2.71 -0.31 -0.81
C ALA A 40 -3.73 0.82 -0.98
N VAL A 41 -3.60 1.90 -0.19
CA VAL A 41 -4.46 3.10 -0.32
C VAL A 41 -4.36 3.71 -1.73
N SER A 42 -3.14 3.89 -2.25
CA SER A 42 -2.93 4.43 -3.60
C SER A 42 -3.56 3.58 -4.71
N ARG A 43 -3.53 2.25 -4.56
CA ARG A 43 -4.16 1.32 -5.51
C ARG A 43 -5.68 1.33 -5.43
N ASP A 44 -6.23 1.47 -4.22
CA ASP A 44 -7.67 1.57 -4.02
C ASP A 44 -8.18 2.90 -4.58
N GLU A 45 -7.45 4.00 -4.38
CA GLU A 45 -7.74 5.30 -4.99
C GLU A 45 -7.72 5.23 -6.53
N GLU A 46 -6.70 4.60 -7.12
CA GLU A 46 -6.62 4.39 -8.58
C GLU A 46 -7.80 3.54 -9.09
N THR A 47 -8.29 2.59 -8.29
CA THR A 47 -9.45 1.77 -8.65
C THR A 47 -10.71 2.61 -8.68
N TRP A 48 -10.94 3.47 -7.68
CA TRP A 48 -12.08 4.39 -7.63
C TRP A 48 -12.07 5.39 -8.78
N ARG A 49 -10.91 5.99 -9.08
CA ARG A 49 -10.77 6.94 -10.20
C ARG A 49 -11.03 6.28 -11.55
N ARG A 50 -10.73 4.98 -11.69
CA ARG A 50 -11.07 4.20 -12.89
C ARG A 50 -12.56 3.89 -13.01
N CYS A 51 -13.31 3.84 -11.90
CA CYS A 51 -14.77 3.74 -11.95
C CYS A 51 -15.41 5.04 -12.45
N TYR A 52 -14.73 6.17 -12.32
CA TYR A 52 -15.17 7.47 -12.83
C TYR A 52 -14.96 7.61 -14.34
N ALA A 53 -13.79 7.25 -14.88
CA ALA A 53 -13.52 7.48 -16.30
C ALA A 53 -14.33 6.54 -17.23
N GLN A 54 -15.36 7.08 -17.91
CA GLN A 54 -16.17 6.42 -18.95
C GLN A 54 -15.40 5.60 -19.99
N THR A 55 -14.13 5.89 -20.18
CA THR A 55 -13.40 5.51 -21.39
C THR A 55 -12.92 4.06 -21.43
N MET A 56 -12.95 3.30 -20.33
CA MET A 56 -12.41 1.94 -20.34
C MET A 56 -13.29 0.98 -19.55
N ARG A 57 -14.27 0.40 -20.26
CA ARG A 57 -14.81 -0.95 -20.04
C ARG A 57 -14.85 -1.33 -18.55
N GLY A 58 -15.94 -0.98 -17.88
CA GLY A 58 -16.21 -1.23 -16.45
C GLY A 58 -15.36 -2.36 -15.92
N LYS A 59 -14.28 -2.03 -15.23
CA LYS A 59 -13.32 -3.06 -14.85
C LYS A 59 -13.98 -3.86 -13.73
N ASN A 60 -14.15 -5.17 -13.94
CA ASN A 60 -14.56 -6.09 -12.89
C ASN A 60 -13.79 -5.75 -11.61
N LEU A 61 -14.49 -5.22 -10.60
CA LEU A 61 -13.93 -4.82 -9.31
C LEU A 61 -13.43 -6.02 -8.50
N ARG A 62 -13.79 -7.23 -8.94
CA ARG A 62 -13.36 -8.52 -8.39
C ARG A 62 -12.31 -9.25 -9.25
N PRO A 63 -11.12 -8.71 -9.57
CA PRO A 63 -10.00 -9.61 -9.78
C PRO A 63 -9.64 -10.22 -8.42
N ASN A 64 -9.25 -11.49 -8.39
CA ASN A 64 -8.72 -12.12 -7.18
C ASN A 64 -7.66 -11.18 -6.57
N ALA A 65 -7.79 -10.87 -5.27
CA ALA A 65 -6.89 -9.95 -4.55
C ALA A 65 -5.39 -10.17 -4.84
N PRO A 66 -4.86 -11.42 -4.90
CA PRO A 66 -3.45 -11.64 -5.24
C PRO A 66 -3.11 -11.27 -6.69
N ILE A 67 -4.01 -11.52 -7.65
CA ILE A 67 -3.81 -11.16 -9.07
C ILE A 67 -3.80 -9.63 -9.21
N ARG A 68 -4.67 -8.93 -8.47
CA ARG A 68 -4.69 -7.47 -8.45
C ARG A 68 -3.40 -6.89 -7.85
N ALA A 69 -2.81 -7.56 -6.87
CA ALA A 69 -1.53 -7.17 -6.29
C ALA A 69 -0.37 -7.44 -7.25
N ALA A 70 -0.32 -8.61 -7.86
CA ALA A 70 0.72 -9.01 -8.81
C ALA A 70 0.70 -8.20 -10.11
N THR A 71 -0.42 -7.58 -10.47
CA THR A 71 -0.53 -6.71 -11.66
C THR A 71 -0.22 -5.25 -11.39
N SER A 72 -0.15 -4.83 -10.13
CA SER A 72 0.17 -3.44 -9.78
C SER A 72 1.68 -3.23 -9.76
N ARG A 73 2.17 -2.32 -10.62
CA ARG A 73 3.60 -1.97 -10.71
C ARG A 73 4.17 -1.51 -9.36
N LEU A 74 3.40 -0.71 -8.61
CA LEU A 74 3.80 -0.21 -7.29
C LEU A 74 3.95 -1.35 -6.28
N ALA A 75 2.98 -2.28 -6.25
CA ALA A 75 3.01 -3.41 -5.33
C ALA A 75 4.13 -4.41 -5.66
N VAL A 76 4.35 -4.70 -6.94
CA VAL A 76 5.45 -5.57 -7.38
C VAL A 76 6.80 -4.97 -7.00
N MET A 77 7.00 -3.66 -7.22
CA MET A 77 8.25 -3.01 -6.87
C MET A 77 8.50 -3.02 -5.36
N LEU A 78 7.48 -2.75 -4.53
CA LEU A 78 7.61 -2.84 -3.08
C LEU A 78 7.89 -4.27 -2.61
N PHE A 79 7.26 -5.28 -3.24
CA PHE A 79 7.51 -6.68 -2.93
C PHE A 79 8.98 -7.05 -3.17
N LEU A 80 9.53 -6.67 -4.31
CA LEU A 80 10.95 -6.89 -4.61
C LEU A 80 11.85 -6.18 -3.60
N LEU A 81 11.52 -4.93 -3.26
CA LEU A 81 12.28 -4.14 -2.29
C LEU A 81 12.24 -4.75 -0.88
N LYS A 82 11.10 -5.29 -0.46
CA LYS A 82 10.94 -6.04 0.79
C LYS A 82 11.87 -7.25 0.84
N VAL A 83 11.88 -8.07 -0.22
CA VAL A 83 12.75 -9.25 -0.31
C VAL A 83 14.23 -8.84 -0.25
N VAL A 84 14.63 -7.84 -1.05
CA VAL A 84 16.02 -7.37 -1.10
C VAL A 84 16.46 -6.79 0.24
N LEU A 85 15.66 -5.96 0.89
CA LEU A 85 16.02 -5.33 2.16
C LEU A 85 16.14 -6.34 3.31
N HIS A 86 15.23 -7.31 3.40
CA HIS A 86 15.36 -8.39 4.38
C HIS A 86 16.59 -9.25 4.14
N TRP A 87 16.89 -9.56 2.88
CA TRP A 87 18.11 -10.29 2.53
C TRP A 87 19.38 -9.50 2.87
N LEU A 88 19.42 -8.20 2.60
CA LEU A 88 20.53 -7.33 2.97
C LEU A 88 20.69 -7.23 4.49
N PHE A 89 19.59 -7.14 5.24
CA PHE A 89 19.60 -7.13 6.70
C PHE A 89 20.25 -8.41 7.27
N GLY A 90 19.84 -9.59 6.78
CA GLY A 90 20.43 -10.86 7.20
C GLY A 90 21.91 -11.03 6.81
N ASN A 91 22.37 -10.35 5.76
CA ASN A 91 23.80 -10.32 5.41
C ASN A 91 24.60 -9.27 6.19
N ALA A 92 23.96 -8.18 6.61
CA ALA A 92 24.59 -7.07 7.33
C ALA A 92 24.90 -7.43 8.77
N ILE A 93 24.00 -8.16 9.42
CA ILE A 93 24.15 -8.56 10.81
C ILE A 93 24.17 -10.09 10.86
N SER A 94 25.28 -10.66 11.28
CA SER A 94 25.44 -12.10 11.35
C SER A 94 26.14 -12.50 12.66
N TYR A 95 25.95 -13.76 13.05
CA TYR A 95 26.51 -14.33 14.25
C TYR A 95 27.41 -15.51 13.86
N ALA A 96 28.66 -15.49 14.34
CA ALA A 96 29.54 -16.65 14.27
C ALA A 96 29.99 -17.02 15.67
N TYR A 97 30.00 -18.31 15.95
CA TYR A 97 30.35 -18.87 17.26
C TYR A 97 31.68 -18.33 17.82
N ASN A 98 32.71 -18.21 16.97
CA ASN A 98 34.04 -17.75 17.39
C ASN A 98 34.21 -16.22 17.45
N TRP A 99 33.31 -15.44 16.83
CA TRP A 99 33.47 -13.99 16.64
C TRP A 99 32.31 -13.17 17.22
N GLY A 100 31.29 -13.84 17.76
CA GLY A 100 30.07 -13.19 18.25
C GLY A 100 29.24 -12.58 17.12
N VAL A 101 28.52 -11.51 17.45
CA VAL A 101 27.80 -10.69 16.47
C VAL A 101 28.78 -9.77 15.77
N PHE A 102 28.86 -9.86 14.45
CA PHE A 102 29.64 -8.94 13.66
C PHE A 102 28.76 -8.25 12.62
N LEU A 103 29.08 -6.99 12.40
CA LEU A 103 28.45 -6.10 11.45
C LEU A 103 29.33 -6.04 10.21
N ARG A 104 28.79 -6.42 9.05
CA ARG A 104 29.52 -6.34 7.78
C ARG A 104 29.31 -4.94 7.18
N PRO A 105 30.36 -4.11 7.02
CA PRO A 105 30.18 -2.75 6.51
C PRO A 105 29.58 -2.66 5.09
N PRO A 106 30.00 -3.48 4.10
CA PRO A 106 29.44 -3.34 2.75
C PRO A 106 27.93 -3.64 2.68
N PRO A 107 27.40 -4.74 3.25
CA PRO A 107 25.96 -4.96 3.28
C PRO A 107 25.18 -3.94 4.11
N LEU A 108 25.77 -3.38 5.18
CA LEU A 108 25.16 -2.26 5.92
C LEU A 108 25.00 -1.03 5.02
N LEU A 109 26.03 -0.67 4.23
CA LEU A 109 25.93 0.44 3.28
C LEU A 109 24.83 0.18 2.23
N TYR A 110 24.75 -1.05 1.70
CA TYR A 110 23.68 -1.41 0.76
C TYR A 110 22.28 -1.35 1.40
N LEU A 111 22.15 -1.78 2.66
CA LEU A 111 20.90 -1.68 3.41
C LEU A 111 20.49 -0.22 3.63
N SER A 112 21.44 0.66 3.95
CA SER A 112 21.19 2.11 4.08
C SER A 112 20.77 2.74 2.76
N ILE A 113 21.46 2.44 1.65
CA ILE A 113 21.08 2.91 0.31
C ILE A 113 19.69 2.39 -0.06
N GLY A 114 19.43 1.10 0.14
CA GLY A 114 18.12 0.51 -0.16
C GLY A 114 16.99 1.11 0.67
N SER A 115 17.24 1.40 1.95
CA SER A 115 16.28 2.06 2.84
C SER A 115 16.01 3.50 2.43
N PHE A 116 17.04 4.22 1.98
CA PHE A 116 16.89 5.55 1.38
C PHE A 116 16.05 5.50 0.10
N LEU A 117 16.31 4.53 -0.80
CA LEU A 117 15.50 4.34 -2.01
C LEU A 117 14.04 3.99 -1.68
N LEU A 118 13.80 3.15 -0.68
CA LEU A 118 12.44 2.86 -0.18
C LEU A 118 11.76 4.14 0.30
N SER A 119 12.44 4.94 1.12
CA SER A 119 11.90 6.20 1.62
C SER A 119 11.57 7.15 0.47
N ALA A 120 12.52 7.37 -0.45
CA ALA A 120 12.30 8.23 -1.62
C ALA A 120 11.14 7.74 -2.49
N PHE A 121 11.01 6.42 -2.69
CA PHE A 121 9.90 5.82 -3.42
C PHE A 121 8.54 6.07 -2.74
N VAL A 122 8.44 5.78 -1.44
CA VAL A 122 7.20 5.99 -0.68
C VAL A 122 6.84 7.48 -0.65
N THR A 123 7.81 8.35 -0.42
CA THR A 123 7.65 9.80 -0.49
C THR A 123 7.12 10.22 -1.86
N TYR A 124 7.70 9.70 -2.96
CA TYR A 124 7.18 9.97 -4.30
C TYR A 124 5.72 9.54 -4.46
N VAL A 125 5.33 8.36 -3.95
CA VAL A 125 3.93 7.90 -4.00
C VAL A 125 3.01 8.82 -3.19
N CYS A 126 3.42 9.27 -2.00
CA CYS A 126 2.64 10.19 -1.17
C CYS A 126 2.44 11.57 -1.79
N PHE A 127 3.44 12.10 -2.51
CA PHE A 127 3.36 13.42 -3.12
C PHE A 127 2.80 13.41 -4.54
N ARG A 128 2.72 12.23 -5.17
CA ARG A 128 2.08 12.09 -6.47
C ARG A 128 0.60 12.47 -6.33
N ARG A 129 0.17 13.47 -7.10
CA ARG A 129 -1.25 13.83 -7.22
C ARG A 129 -1.85 13.06 -8.40
N PRO A 130 -2.61 11.99 -8.18
CA PRO A 130 -3.29 11.30 -9.26
C PRO A 130 -4.37 12.22 -9.86
N GLY A 131 -4.43 12.26 -11.19
CA GLY A 131 -5.49 12.98 -11.91
C GLY A 131 -6.79 12.18 -11.93
N GLY A 132 -7.91 12.88 -12.12
CA GLY A 132 -9.26 12.32 -12.18
C GLY A 132 -10.15 12.79 -11.03
N GLU A 133 -11.42 12.44 -11.07
CA GLU A 133 -12.34 12.72 -9.98
C GLU A 133 -12.36 11.56 -8.98
N GLN A 134 -12.58 11.89 -7.71
CA GLN A 134 -12.76 10.94 -6.62
C GLN A 134 -13.91 11.42 -5.74
N PRO A 135 -14.66 10.52 -5.08
CA PRO A 135 -15.70 10.95 -4.16
C PRO A 135 -15.08 11.73 -2.99
N ALA A 136 -15.72 12.82 -2.57
CA ALA A 136 -15.27 13.63 -1.44
C ALA A 136 -15.20 12.84 -0.12
N THR A 137 -15.90 11.71 -0.05
CA THR A 137 -15.96 10.80 1.09
C THR A 137 -14.86 9.74 1.08
N PHE A 138 -13.96 9.74 0.07
CA PHE A 138 -12.83 8.82 0.00
C PHE A 138 -11.97 8.92 1.28
N GLY A 139 -11.78 7.80 1.95
CA GLY A 139 -11.10 7.70 3.26
C GLY A 139 -12.05 7.41 4.43
N HIS A 140 -13.33 7.79 4.35
CA HIS A 140 -14.34 7.42 5.34
C HIS A 140 -15.16 6.23 4.84
N ILE A 141 -14.67 5.00 5.13
CA ILE A 141 -15.22 3.74 4.58
C ILE A 141 -16.74 3.65 4.75
N GLN A 142 -17.26 4.02 5.93
CA GLN A 142 -18.71 3.94 6.18
C GLN A 142 -19.50 4.88 5.27
N THR A 143 -19.02 6.11 5.05
CA THR A 143 -19.71 7.07 4.18
C THR A 143 -19.53 6.70 2.72
N LEU A 144 -18.37 6.15 2.36
CA LEU A 144 -18.12 5.62 1.03
C LEU A 144 -19.04 4.44 0.71
N ILE A 145 -19.34 3.58 1.69
CA ILE A 145 -20.32 2.49 1.55
C ILE A 145 -21.73 3.05 1.39
N ASN A 146 -22.11 4.06 2.19
CA ASN A 146 -23.43 4.71 2.05
C ASN A 146 -23.61 5.38 0.69
N LEU A 147 -22.51 5.77 0.03
CA LEU A 147 -22.49 6.37 -1.30
C LEU A 147 -22.73 5.33 -2.41
N ILE A 148 -22.46 4.05 -2.14
CA ILE A 148 -22.71 2.96 -3.09
C ILE A 148 -24.19 2.58 -3.03
N ASP A 149 -24.94 3.09 -3.99
CA ASP A 149 -26.37 2.78 -4.14
C ASP A 149 -26.64 1.48 -4.91
N VAL A 150 -25.74 1.06 -5.81
CA VAL A 150 -25.87 -0.15 -6.64
C VAL A 150 -24.62 -1.01 -6.52
N TRP A 151 -24.78 -2.18 -5.90
CA TRP A 151 -23.72 -3.17 -5.79
C TRP A 151 -23.66 -4.06 -7.04
N HIS A 152 -22.65 -3.86 -7.88
CA HIS A 152 -22.44 -4.67 -9.07
C HIS A 152 -20.96 -5.03 -9.29
N LEU A 153 -20.69 -6.03 -10.13
CA LEU A 153 -19.32 -6.48 -10.44
C LEU A 153 -18.52 -5.44 -11.22
N GLU A 154 -19.21 -4.79 -12.14
CA GLU A 154 -18.74 -3.61 -12.87
C GLU A 154 -19.42 -2.41 -12.22
N LEU A 155 -18.62 -1.50 -11.67
CA LEU A 155 -19.09 -0.31 -11.00
C LEU A 155 -18.66 0.90 -11.81
N PHE A 156 -19.64 1.69 -12.21
CA PHE A 156 -19.45 3.00 -12.81
C PHE A 156 -19.93 4.05 -11.80
N TRP A 157 -19.22 5.16 -11.68
CA TRP A 157 -19.53 6.24 -10.75
C TRP A 157 -19.57 7.56 -11.50
N GLU A 158 -20.76 8.04 -11.89
CA GLU A 158 -20.93 9.37 -12.51
C GLU A 158 -22.37 9.89 -12.33
N ASP A 159 -22.85 10.71 -13.26
CA ASP A 159 -24.13 11.40 -13.22
C ASP A 159 -25.31 10.49 -13.58
N LYS A 160 -26.35 10.49 -12.74
CA LYS A 160 -27.60 9.75 -12.96
C LYS A 160 -28.71 10.58 -13.59
N GLY A 161 -28.48 11.87 -13.81
CA GLY A 161 -29.48 12.82 -14.29
C GLY A 161 -30.20 13.54 -13.15
N ALA A 162 -31.19 14.36 -13.52
CA ALA A 162 -32.01 15.13 -12.58
C ALA A 162 -33.21 14.33 -12.09
N ALA A 163 -33.58 14.50 -10.82
CA ALA A 163 -34.78 13.88 -10.25
C ALA A 163 -36.10 14.48 -10.78
N GLU A 164 -36.07 15.72 -11.27
CA GLU A 164 -37.21 16.41 -11.89
C GLU A 164 -36.83 16.95 -13.26
N ASP A 165 -37.73 16.79 -14.24
CA ASP A 165 -37.58 17.33 -15.59
C ASP A 165 -37.71 18.87 -15.57
N GLY A 166 -36.60 19.56 -15.35
CA GLY A 166 -36.54 21.02 -15.35
C GLY A 166 -35.11 21.57 -15.41
N PRO A 167 -34.91 22.81 -15.92
CA PRO A 167 -33.59 23.43 -16.04
C PRO A 167 -32.89 23.74 -14.70
N GLU A 168 -33.62 23.63 -13.58
CA GLU A 168 -33.14 23.83 -12.19
C GLU A 168 -33.21 22.54 -11.36
N GLY A 169 -33.38 21.37 -11.99
CA GLY A 169 -33.45 20.10 -11.29
C GLY A 169 -32.11 19.72 -10.65
N VAL A 170 -32.13 19.42 -9.35
CA VAL A 170 -30.97 18.89 -8.64
C VAL A 170 -30.58 17.54 -9.25
N ARG A 171 -29.30 17.41 -9.63
CA ARG A 171 -28.77 16.17 -10.24
C ARG A 171 -28.25 15.23 -9.16
N HIS A 172 -28.27 13.94 -9.44
CA HIS A 172 -27.75 12.93 -8.51
C HIS A 172 -26.53 12.23 -9.08
N ALA A 173 -25.47 12.13 -8.29
CA ALA A 173 -24.30 11.31 -8.60
C ALA A 173 -24.40 9.98 -7.87
N GLY A 174 -24.09 8.86 -8.53
CA GLY A 174 -24.23 7.55 -7.91
C GLY A 174 -23.50 6.44 -8.65
N THR A 175 -23.63 5.22 -8.14
CA THR A 175 -23.08 4.02 -8.78
C THR A 175 -24.07 3.36 -9.73
N ALA A 176 -23.59 2.78 -10.82
CA ALA A 176 -24.41 1.95 -11.71
C ALA A 176 -23.64 0.75 -12.25
N SER A 177 -24.39 -0.24 -12.74
CA SER A 177 -23.87 -1.41 -13.47
C SER A 177 -23.59 -1.15 -14.95
N ARG A 178 -23.92 0.05 -15.44
CA ARG A 178 -23.75 0.51 -16.82
C ARG A 178 -23.00 1.83 -16.84
N PRO A 179 -22.33 2.18 -17.96
CA PRO A 179 -21.76 3.51 -18.14
C PRO A 179 -22.81 4.60 -17.90
N LEU A 180 -22.46 5.61 -17.12
CA LEU A 180 -23.27 6.80 -16.82
C LEU A 180 -22.78 7.97 -17.69
N GLU A 181 -23.42 9.13 -17.59
CA GLU A 181 -22.99 10.35 -18.30
C GLU A 181 -21.97 11.13 -17.46
N GLU A 182 -21.11 11.92 -18.13
CA GLU A 182 -20.05 12.65 -17.42
C GLU A 182 -20.67 13.69 -16.48
N VAL A 183 -20.07 13.82 -15.30
CA VAL A 183 -20.52 14.81 -14.30
C VAL A 183 -20.34 16.23 -14.84
N ILE A 184 -21.45 16.96 -14.92
CA ILE A 184 -21.48 18.35 -15.36
C ILE A 184 -21.05 19.24 -14.20
N LYS A 185 -19.77 19.64 -14.20
CA LYS A 185 -19.15 20.41 -13.10
C LYS A 185 -19.80 21.77 -12.81
N SER A 186 -20.64 22.29 -13.71
CA SER A 186 -21.35 23.56 -13.56
C SER A 186 -22.72 23.42 -12.88
N GLN A 187 -23.17 22.20 -12.56
CA GLN A 187 -24.48 21.93 -11.96
C GLN A 187 -24.35 21.49 -10.51
N LEU A 188 -25.41 21.74 -9.73
CA LEU A 188 -25.50 21.31 -8.33
C LEU A 188 -25.88 19.83 -8.27
N TYR A 189 -25.15 19.07 -7.44
CA TYR A 189 -25.45 17.68 -7.13
C TYR A 189 -25.87 17.54 -5.66
N GLU A 190 -26.86 16.69 -5.40
CA GLU A 190 -27.28 16.24 -4.06
C GLU A 190 -27.09 14.74 -3.89
#